data_AF-A0ABD0PDF4-F1
#
_entry.id   AF-A0ABD0PDF4-F1
#
_cell.length_a   1.000
_cell.length_b   1.000
_cell.length_c   1.000
_cell.angle_alpha   90.00
_cell.angle_beta   90.00
_cell.angle_gamma   90.00
#
_symmetry.space_group_name_H-M   'P 1'
#
loop_
_entity.id
_entity.type
_entity.pdbx_description
1 polymer ?
#
loop_
_entity_poly.entity_id
_entity_poly.type
_entity_poly.pdbx_seq_one_letter_code
_entity_poly.pdbx_strand_id
1 'polypeptide(L)'
;NWGQHWFEYFPNPPLNVLSLAENVLAHHDKELLQHFVACGVTSQLYAWPLLETLEEWLKLFDNVFSNHPSFLLMAVVAYVTCCRAPLLLCTDKKDFE
;
A
#
# COMPACT_ATOMS: atom_id res chain seq x y z
N ASN A 1 -1.43 -16.00 -14.77
CA ASN A 1 -0.05 -15.52 -14.56
C ASN A 1 0.00 -14.65 -13.34
N TRP A 2 0.67 -15.11 -12.29
CA TRP A 2 0.85 -14.39 -11.04
C TRP A 2 1.75 -13.16 -11.28
N GLY A 3 1.36 -11.98 -10.80
CA GLY A 3 2.21 -10.79 -10.82
C GLY A 3 2.50 -10.17 -12.20
N GLN A 4 1.72 -10.46 -13.25
CA GLN A 4 2.05 -10.02 -14.62
C GLN A 4 2.21 -8.49 -14.77
N HIS A 5 1.38 -7.69 -14.08
CA HIS A 5 1.51 -6.23 -14.03
C HIS A 5 2.39 -5.72 -12.89
N TRP A 6 2.78 -6.62 -11.99
CA TRP A 6 3.51 -6.28 -10.78
C TRP A 6 5.02 -6.26 -11.02
N PHE A 7 5.51 -7.17 -11.88
CA PHE A 7 6.90 -7.20 -12.34
C PHE A 7 7.16 -6.41 -13.62
N GLU A 8 6.14 -5.79 -14.20
CA GLU A 8 6.24 -5.12 -15.51
C GLU A 8 7.25 -3.96 -15.50
N TYR A 9 7.49 -3.34 -14.33
CA TYR A 9 8.38 -2.20 -14.17
C TYR A 9 9.40 -2.34 -13.04
N PHE A 10 9.54 -3.54 -12.45
CA PHE A 10 10.48 -3.75 -11.34
C PHE A 10 11.91 -3.34 -11.73
N PRO A 11 12.65 -2.54 -10.93
CA PRO A 11 12.37 -2.16 -9.53
C PRO A 11 11.56 -0.85 -9.34
N ASN A 12 11.11 -0.19 -10.40
CA ASN A 12 10.30 1.03 -10.26
C ASN A 12 8.90 0.71 -9.70
N PRO A 13 8.27 1.64 -8.96
CA PRO A 13 6.94 1.43 -8.40
C PRO A 13 5.91 1.16 -9.53
N PRO A 14 5.16 0.04 -9.48
CA PRO A 14 4.15 -0.26 -10.47
C PRO A 14 2.94 0.66 -10.25
N LEU A 15 2.91 1.77 -10.99
CA LEU A 15 1.90 2.83 -10.86
C LEU A 15 0.47 2.29 -10.88
N ASN A 16 0.18 1.31 -11.73
CA ASN A 16 -1.14 0.68 -11.82
C ASN A 16 -1.57 -0.02 -10.51
N VAL A 17 -0.62 -0.67 -9.82
CA VAL A 17 -0.88 -1.35 -8.54
C VAL A 17 -1.07 -0.33 -7.42
N LEU A 18 -0.28 0.74 -7.44
CA LEU A 18 -0.40 1.85 -6.50
C LEU A 18 -1.74 2.59 -6.65
N SER A 19 -2.17 2.91 -7.86
CA SER A 19 -3.50 3.47 -8.12
C SER A 19 -4.62 2.50 -7.70
N LEU A 20 -4.42 1.19 -7.84
CA LEU A 20 -5.37 0.21 -7.32
C LEU A 20 -5.41 0.21 -5.78
N ALA A 21 -4.26 0.40 -5.11
CA ALA A 21 -4.20 0.57 -3.66
C ALA A 21 -4.99 1.82 -3.21
N GLU A 22 -4.84 2.95 -3.90
CA GLU A 22 -5.60 4.17 -3.65
C GLU A 22 -7.10 3.94 -3.82
N ASN A 23 -7.53 3.25 -4.87
CA ASN A 23 -8.95 2.95 -5.11
C ASN A 23 -9.54 2.07 -4.01
N VAL A 24 -8.81 1.03 -3.58
CA VAL A 24 -9.25 0.14 -2.50
C VAL A 24 -9.27 0.89 -1.17
N LEU A 25 -8.27 1.73 -0.88
CA LEU A 25 -8.25 2.59 0.30
C LEU A 25 -9.41 3.58 0.28
N ALA A 26 -9.70 4.22 -0.86
CA ALA A 26 -10.83 5.13 -1.03
C ALA A 26 -12.17 4.45 -0.72
N HIS A 27 -12.28 3.16 -1.07
CA HIS A 27 -13.47 2.36 -0.82
C HIS A 27 -13.66 2.01 0.66
N HIS A 28 -12.56 1.73 1.39
CA HIS A 28 -12.61 1.26 2.77
C HIS A 28 -12.45 2.37 3.83
N ASP A 29 -11.63 3.39 3.56
CA ASP A 29 -11.35 4.52 4.47
C ASP A 29 -11.05 5.80 3.69
N LYS A 30 -12.12 6.41 3.16
CA LYS A 30 -12.05 7.65 2.39
C LYS A 30 -11.45 8.81 3.18
N GLU A 31 -11.68 8.86 4.50
CA GLU A 31 -11.16 9.93 5.36
C GLU A 31 -9.64 9.88 5.43
N LEU A 32 -9.07 8.68 5.62
CA LEU A 32 -7.62 8.51 5.62
C LEU A 32 -6.99 8.87 4.28
N LEU A 33 -7.61 8.49 3.15
CA LEU A 33 -7.12 8.90 1.84
C LEU A 33 -7.18 10.41 1.64
N GLN A 34 -8.27 11.07 2.08
CA GLN A 34 -8.39 12.52 2.01
C GLN A 34 -7.33 13.23 2.84
N HIS A 35 -6.98 12.69 4.01
CA HIS A 35 -5.90 13.19 4.84
C HIS A 35 -4.54 13.09 4.12
N PHE A 36 -4.23 11.95 3.51
CA PHE A 36 -3.01 11.81 2.70
C PHE A 36 -2.94 12.83 1.57
N VAL A 37 -4.04 13.02 0.83
CA VAL A 37 -4.11 14.02 -0.23
C VAL A 37 -3.90 15.43 0.32
N ALA A 38 -4.48 15.76 1.48
CA ALA A 38 -4.30 17.06 2.12
C ALA A 38 -2.85 17.31 2.56
N CYS A 39 -2.14 16.27 3.01
CA CYS A 39 -0.72 16.33 3.37
C CYS A 39 0.24 16.19 2.15
N GLY A 40 -0.27 16.00 0.93
CA GLY A 40 0.58 15.78 -0.26
C GLY A 40 1.33 14.44 -0.24
N VAL A 41 0.79 13.47 0.49
CA VAL A 41 1.28 12.09 0.61
C VAL A 41 0.63 11.26 -0.50
N THR A 42 1.44 10.50 -1.23
CA THR A 42 0.98 9.63 -2.32
C THR A 42 1.13 8.16 -1.92
N SER A 43 0.49 7.25 -2.65
CA SER A 43 0.68 5.81 -2.47
C SER A 43 2.13 5.33 -2.63
N GLN A 44 2.99 6.11 -3.30
CA GLN A 44 4.42 5.82 -3.33
C GLN A 44 5.09 5.99 -1.96
N LEU A 45 4.54 6.83 -1.09
CA LEU A 45 5.08 7.07 0.24
C LEU A 45 4.56 6.05 1.26
N TYR A 46 3.25 5.78 1.27
CA TYR A 46 2.64 4.95 2.32
C TYR A 46 2.45 3.47 1.93
N ALA A 47 2.38 3.12 0.63
CA ALA A 47 2.10 1.76 0.19
C ALA A 47 3.30 1.08 -0.46
N TRP A 48 4.10 1.81 -1.24
CA TRP A 48 5.27 1.22 -1.91
C TRP A 48 6.31 0.65 -0.93
N PRO A 49 6.71 1.32 0.18
CA PRO A 49 7.67 0.75 1.12
C PRO A 49 7.20 -0.58 1.73
N LEU A 50 5.89 -0.74 1.92
CA LEU A 50 5.29 -1.99 2.41
C LEU A 50 5.35 -3.12 1.37
N LEU A 51 5.22 -2.77 0.09
CA LEU A 51 5.38 -3.71 -1.02
C LEU A 51 6.85 -4.08 -1.24
N GLU A 52 7.77 -3.13 -1.04
CA GLU A 52 9.21 -3.34 -1.23
C GLU A 52 9.81 -4.20 -0.12
N THR A 53 9.32 -4.07 1.12
CA THR A 53 9.81 -4.82 2.29
C THR A 53 9.21 -6.22 2.45
N LEU A 54 8.50 -6.77 1.45
CA LEU A 54 7.74 -8.01 1.57
C LEU A 54 8.52 -9.23 2.08
N GLU A 55 9.80 -9.33 1.75
CA GLU A 55 10.66 -10.42 2.19
C GLU A 55 10.87 -10.42 3.72
N GLU A 56 10.74 -9.27 4.38
CA GLU A 56 10.84 -9.14 5.82
C GLU A 56 9.60 -9.71 6.53
N TRP A 57 8.48 -9.83 5.82
CA TRP A 57 7.19 -10.29 6.34
C TRP A 57 7.03 -11.80 6.14
N LEU A 58 7.94 -12.59 6.69
CA LEU A 58 8.06 -14.04 6.43
C LEU A 58 6.72 -14.81 6.53
N LYS A 59 5.87 -14.48 7.52
CA LYS A 59 4.54 -15.11 7.67
C LYS A 59 3.51 -14.63 6.62
N LEU A 60 3.62 -13.39 6.17
CA LEU A 60 2.76 -12.86 5.11
C LEU A 60 3.16 -13.46 3.75
N PHE A 61 4.45 -13.69 3.55
CA PHE A 61 5.02 -14.21 2.30
C PHE A 61 4.45 -15.59 1.92
N ASP A 62 4.32 -16.51 2.88
CA ASP A 62 3.68 -17.81 2.67
C ASP A 62 2.22 -17.68 2.17
N ASN A 63 1.50 -16.68 2.69
CA ASN A 63 0.11 -16.39 2.27
C ASN A 63 0.05 -15.76 0.88
N VAL A 64 1.03 -14.94 0.52
CA VAL A 64 1.11 -14.27 -0.79
C VAL A 64 1.27 -15.27 -1.94
N PHE A 65 2.03 -16.35 -1.75
CA PHE A 65 2.14 -17.43 -2.74
C PHE A 65 0.96 -18.41 -2.73
N SER A 66 0.32 -18.56 -1.58
CA SER A 66 -0.78 -19.53 -1.42
C SER A 66 -2.15 -18.96 -1.83
N ASN A 67 -2.27 -17.65 -2.07
CA ASN A 67 -3.52 -16.97 -2.39
C ASN A 67 -3.50 -16.26 -3.76
N HIS A 68 -4.65 -15.69 -4.13
CA HIS A 68 -4.77 -14.88 -5.34
C HIS A 68 -3.77 -13.70 -5.33
N PRO A 69 -3.18 -13.29 -6.46
CA PRO A 69 -2.21 -12.18 -6.52
C PRO A 69 -2.68 -10.86 -5.87
N SER A 70 -3.99 -10.62 -5.82
CA SER A 70 -4.56 -9.43 -5.17
C SER A 70 -4.45 -9.47 -3.64
N PHE A 71 -4.20 -10.63 -3.02
CA PHE A 71 -4.10 -10.78 -1.58
C PHE A 71 -3.08 -9.82 -0.98
N LEU A 72 -1.93 -9.69 -1.65
CA LEU A 72 -0.89 -8.80 -1.21
C LEU A 72 -1.36 -7.33 -1.16
N LEU A 73 -2.00 -6.87 -2.23
CA LEU A 73 -2.51 -5.51 -2.29
C LEU A 73 -3.53 -5.27 -1.16
N MET A 74 -4.41 -6.24 -0.94
CA MET A 74 -5.38 -6.17 0.15
C MET A 74 -4.69 -6.15 1.52
N ALA A 75 -3.61 -6.90 1.71
CA ALA A 75 -2.84 -6.90 2.96
C ALA A 75 -2.18 -5.54 3.22
N VAL A 76 -1.61 -4.91 2.19
CA VAL A 76 -1.02 -3.56 2.28
C VAL A 76 -2.08 -2.53 2.66
N VAL A 77 -3.22 -2.51 1.96
CA VAL A 77 -4.29 -1.57 2.29
C VAL A 77 -4.85 -1.82 3.69
N ALA A 78 -5.05 -3.08 4.07
CA ALA A 78 -5.50 -3.44 5.41
C ALA A 78 -4.52 -2.97 6.49
N TYR A 79 -3.21 -3.10 6.27
CA TYR A 79 -2.20 -2.61 7.20
C TYR A 79 -2.29 -1.09 7.38
N VAL A 80 -2.37 -0.34 6.28
CA VAL A 80 -2.52 1.13 6.30
C VAL A 80 -3.78 1.55 7.05
N THR A 81 -4.92 0.89 6.76
CA THR A 81 -6.18 1.16 7.46
C THR A 81 -6.11 0.80 8.95
N CYS A 82 -5.43 -0.29 9.33
CA CYS A 82 -5.20 -0.64 10.73
C CYS A 82 -4.35 0.42 11.46
N CYS A 83 -3.42 1.07 10.75
CA CYS A 83 -2.58 2.16 11.27
C CYS A 83 -3.24 3.54 11.19
N ARG A 84 -4.54 3.64 10.88
CA ARG A 84 -5.27 4.91 10.72
C ARG A 84 -5.04 5.92 11.82
N ALA A 85 -5.16 5.51 13.09
CA ALA A 85 -5.11 6.45 14.22
C ALA A 85 -3.80 7.24 14.28
N PRO A 86 -2.60 6.63 14.27
CA PRO A 86 -1.35 7.38 14.19
C PRO A 86 -1.18 8.13 12.86
N LEU A 87 -1.62 7.57 11.74
CA LEU A 87 -1.47 8.21 10.42
C LEU A 87 -2.29 9.50 10.28
N LEU A 88 -3.45 9.60 10.95
CA LEU A 88 -4.25 10.83 11.02
C LEU A 88 -3.63 11.92 11.93
N LEU A 89 -2.70 11.55 12.81
CA LEU A 89 -1.98 12.51 13.67
C LEU A 89 -0.77 13.13 12.96
N CYS A 90 -0.22 12.45 11.96
CA CYS A 90 0.83 12.98 11.10
C CYS A 90 0.28 14.13 10.26
N THR A 91 0.92 15.30 10.30
CA THR A 91 0.41 16.51 9.62
C THR A 91 1.39 17.07 8.61
N ASP A 92 2.68 16.76 8.75
CA ASP A 92 3.71 17.08 7.78
C ASP A 92 3.99 15.84 6.93
N LYS A 93 4.29 16.05 5.64
CA LYS A 93 4.68 14.98 4.74
C LYS A 93 5.91 14.22 5.24
N LYS A 94 6.83 14.91 5.93
CA LYS A 94 8.04 14.30 6.51
C LYS A 94 7.76 13.26 7.58
N ASP A 95 6.58 13.29 8.21
CA ASP A 95 6.20 12.29 9.19
C ASP A 95 5.94 10.91 8.54
N PHE A 96 5.85 10.86 7.21
CA PHE A 96 5.59 9.67 6.40
C PHE A 96 6.82 9.20 5.58
N GLU A 97 7.97 9.89 5.71
CA GLU A 97 9.25 9.55 5.05
C GLU A 97 10.19 8.85 6.04
#